data_AF-A0A9Q8PKP5-F1
#
_entry.id   AF-A0A9Q8PKP5-F1
#
_cell.length_a   1.000
_cell.length_b   1.000
_cell.length_c   1.000
_cell.angle_alpha   90.00
_cell.angle_beta   90.00
_cell.angle_gamma   90.00
#
_symmetry.space_group_name_H-M   'P 1'
#
loop_
_entity.id
_entity.type
_entity.pdbx_description
1 polymer ?
#
loop_
_entity_poly.entity_id
_entity_poly.type
_entity_poly.pdbx_seq_one_letter_code
_entity_poly.pdbx_strand_id
1 'polypeptide(L)'
;MAKCDLYWKVNEYHGIGKEGLKALLEARGNHVTAGSSIRKLSSELWRRDLGQVDYGKCETEDLRAFVVARRIAVKGEAEKTPREQLIDQLEARDEEPQFTKSLDLPAEMRNRVYELYFASFEDPIWVPAPPPLTQVSQVIRTETIGMFYSSCTFGIICHDNNCRDGSEPFDYRVSDSWWMFLGEHSQKVNQIERLIIRFSYCFMLEHHEDCLGQTVMSMTAKSVAFEPCQDFELSDRGPLDKTIDGVVQQLKDATEDRRLDHKNIMALITGMQNSLNAY
;
A
#
# COMPACT_ATOMS: atom_id res chain seq x y z
N MET A 1 -2.18 0.69 18.02
CA MET A 1 -2.59 0.02 16.78
C MET A 1 -2.02 0.82 15.63
N ALA A 2 -0.98 0.31 14.95
CA ALA A 2 -0.38 1.01 13.81
C ALA A 2 -1.45 1.14 12.73
N LYS A 3 -1.69 2.36 12.22
CA LYS A 3 -2.65 2.58 11.15
C LYS A 3 -1.97 2.21 9.83
N CYS A 4 -2.32 1.04 9.31
CA CYS A 4 -1.81 0.40 8.08
C CYS A 4 -2.04 1.21 6.78
N ASP A 5 -2.73 2.35 6.88
CA ASP A 5 -3.20 3.13 5.73
C ASP A 5 -2.78 4.61 5.79
N LEU A 6 -1.89 5.00 6.72
CA LEU A 6 -1.45 6.39 6.81
C LEU A 6 -0.54 6.81 5.66
N TYR A 7 0.22 5.89 5.08
CA TYR A 7 1.27 6.20 4.12
C TYR A 7 0.78 6.83 2.81
N TRP A 8 -0.51 6.71 2.49
CA TRP A 8 -1.14 7.34 1.33
C TRP A 8 -2.17 8.41 1.71
N LYS A 9 -2.49 8.56 3.00
CA LYS A 9 -3.52 9.50 3.45
C LYS A 9 -2.97 10.90 3.51
N VAL A 10 -3.73 11.83 2.96
CA VAL A 10 -3.49 13.26 3.14
C VAL A 10 -3.75 13.61 4.61
N ASN A 11 -2.94 14.50 5.19
CA ASN A 11 -3.08 14.88 6.58
C ASN A 11 -4.45 15.50 6.85
N GLU A 12 -5.15 14.99 7.85
CA GLU A 12 -6.39 15.61 8.32
C GLU A 12 -6.06 16.74 9.29
N TYR A 13 -6.48 17.96 8.94
CA TYR A 13 -6.26 19.16 9.77
C TYR A 13 -7.40 19.43 10.77
N HIS A 14 -8.24 18.43 11.01
CA HIS A 14 -9.41 18.56 11.87
C HIS A 14 -8.96 18.61 13.34
N GLY A 15 -9.50 19.57 14.11
CA GLY A 15 -9.16 19.74 15.52
C GLY A 15 -7.89 20.56 15.80
N ILE A 16 -7.12 20.93 14.78
CA ILE A 16 -6.00 21.87 14.96
C ILE A 16 -6.57 23.29 15.12
N GLY A 17 -6.18 23.98 16.19
CA GLY A 17 -6.58 25.35 16.44
C GLY A 17 -6.04 26.34 15.40
N LYS A 18 -6.68 27.51 15.28
CA LYS A 18 -6.32 28.55 14.31
C LYS A 18 -4.83 28.87 14.29
N GLU A 19 -4.23 29.11 15.45
CA GLU A 19 -2.81 29.47 15.56
C GLU A 19 -1.88 28.31 15.16
N GLY A 20 -2.28 27.06 15.42
CA GLY A 20 -1.54 25.88 14.95
C GLY A 20 -1.53 25.77 13.43
N LEU A 21 -2.67 26.01 12.77
CA LEU A 21 -2.77 26.00 11.30
C LEU A 21 -1.92 27.12 10.68
N LYS A 22 -1.93 28.32 11.28
CA LYS A 22 -1.06 29.42 10.82
C LYS A 22 0.41 29.06 10.94
N ALA A 23 0.83 28.52 12.09
CA ALA A 23 2.21 28.12 12.33
C ALA A 23 2.67 27.06 11.30
N LEU A 24 1.80 26.10 10.95
CA LEU A 24 2.07 25.11 9.90
C LEU A 24 2.23 25.75 8.51
N LEU A 25 1.38 26.71 8.14
CA LEU A 25 1.51 27.43 6.88
C LEU A 25 2.78 28.29 6.83
N GLU A 26 3.09 29.00 7.91
CA GLU A 26 4.29 29.82 8.03
C GLU A 26 5.57 28.96 7.99
N ALA A 27 5.60 27.83 8.68
CA ALA A 27 6.71 26.87 8.65
C ALA A 27 6.96 26.32 7.23
N ARG A 28 5.91 26.22 6.42
CA ARG A 28 5.98 25.83 5.00
C ARG A 28 6.24 27.01 4.05
N GLY A 29 6.58 28.18 4.58
CA GLY A 29 6.95 29.37 3.81
C GLY A 29 5.78 30.00 3.06
N ASN A 30 4.57 29.96 3.61
CA ASN A 30 3.43 30.61 2.96
C ASN A 30 2.69 31.66 3.76
N HIS A 31 2.03 32.54 3.00
CA HIS A 31 1.55 33.82 3.48
C HIS A 31 0.18 33.64 4.13
N VAL A 32 0.11 33.95 5.42
CA VAL A 32 -1.13 33.87 6.19
C VAL A 32 -1.76 35.26 6.24
N THR A 33 -2.91 35.44 5.60
CA THR A 33 -3.67 36.69 5.70
C THR A 33 -4.25 36.87 7.11
N ALA A 34 -4.05 38.05 7.69
CA ALA A 34 -4.68 38.41 8.96
C ALA A 34 -6.20 38.27 8.84
N GLY A 35 -6.82 37.54 9.78
CA GLY A 35 -8.28 37.34 9.80
C GLY A 35 -8.79 36.08 9.12
N SER A 36 -7.96 35.25 8.47
CA SER A 36 -8.41 33.97 7.87
C SER A 36 -9.17 33.09 8.87
N SER A 37 -10.27 32.49 8.42
CA SER A 37 -11.02 31.52 9.21
C SER A 37 -10.24 30.20 9.35
N ILE A 38 -10.54 29.42 10.39
CA ILE A 38 -9.96 28.08 10.59
C ILE A 38 -10.18 27.23 9.33
N ARG A 39 -11.42 27.24 8.80
CA ARG A 39 -11.78 26.50 7.58
C ARG A 39 -10.91 26.88 6.38
N LYS A 40 -10.64 28.19 6.17
CA LYS A 40 -9.79 28.66 5.07
C LYS A 40 -8.34 28.19 5.24
N LEU A 41 -7.79 28.29 6.45
CA LEU A 41 -6.42 27.84 6.74
C LEU A 41 -6.26 26.32 6.59
N SER A 42 -7.23 25.54 7.07
CA SER A 42 -7.26 24.08 6.88
C SER A 42 -7.37 23.71 5.40
N SER A 43 -8.24 24.41 4.64
CA SER A 43 -8.36 24.18 3.20
C SER A 43 -7.05 24.47 2.48
N GLU A 44 -6.38 25.58 2.81
CA GLU A 44 -5.09 25.93 2.21
C GLU A 44 -4.02 24.86 2.46
N LEU A 45 -3.88 24.38 3.70
CA LEU A 45 -2.95 23.30 4.04
C LEU A 45 -3.29 22.00 3.30
N TRP A 46 -4.56 21.66 3.21
CA TRP A 46 -5.04 20.49 2.49
C TRP A 46 -4.71 20.57 0.99
N ARG A 47 -5.01 21.70 0.35
CA ARG A 47 -4.67 21.96 -1.07
C ARG A 47 -3.17 21.83 -1.31
N ARG A 48 -2.35 22.31 -0.37
CA ARG A 48 -0.88 22.20 -0.44
C ARG A 48 -0.37 20.78 -0.36
N ASP A 49 -0.92 19.97 0.56
CA ASP A 49 -0.55 18.55 0.64
C ASP A 49 -0.95 17.79 -0.62
N LEU A 50 -2.02 18.23 -1.29
CA LEU A 50 -2.42 17.72 -2.60
C LEU A 50 -1.57 18.25 -3.77
N GLY A 51 -0.57 19.10 -3.52
CA GLY A 51 0.25 19.70 -4.57
C GLY A 51 -0.52 20.65 -5.50
N GLN A 52 -1.65 21.20 -5.06
CA GLN A 52 -2.47 22.11 -5.87
C GLN A 52 -1.84 23.51 -5.95
N VAL A 53 -2.19 24.24 -7.01
CA VAL A 53 -1.70 25.60 -7.26
C VAL A 53 -2.30 26.57 -6.25
N ASP A 54 -1.46 27.45 -5.71
CA ASP A 54 -1.82 28.60 -4.89
C ASP A 54 -2.19 29.78 -5.81
N TYR A 55 -3.47 29.84 -6.21
CA TYR A 55 -3.98 30.88 -7.10
C TYR A 55 -3.90 32.28 -6.50
N GLY A 56 -3.80 32.38 -5.17
CA GLY A 56 -3.58 33.64 -4.47
C GLY A 56 -2.30 34.34 -4.90
N LYS A 57 -1.29 33.58 -5.37
CA LYS A 57 -0.01 34.08 -5.87
C LYS A 57 0.06 34.30 -7.38
N CYS A 58 -0.96 33.88 -8.13
CA CYS A 58 -0.99 34.02 -9.58
C CYS A 58 -1.46 35.43 -9.99
N GLU A 59 -0.92 35.92 -11.11
CA GLU A 59 -1.37 37.14 -11.76
C GLU A 59 -2.75 36.93 -12.40
N THR A 60 -3.49 38.02 -12.62
CA THR A 60 -4.87 37.93 -13.12
C THR A 60 -4.93 37.30 -14.52
N GLU A 61 -3.92 37.56 -15.34
CA GLU A 61 -3.76 36.98 -16.68
C GLU A 61 -3.60 35.45 -16.61
N ASP A 62 -2.80 34.94 -15.67
CA ASP A 62 -2.60 33.50 -15.46
C ASP A 62 -3.89 32.82 -15.01
N LEU A 63 -4.64 33.46 -14.09
CA LEU A 63 -5.93 32.95 -13.62
C LEU A 63 -6.93 32.80 -14.77
N ARG A 64 -7.02 33.81 -15.65
CA ARG A 64 -7.85 33.73 -16.85
C ARG A 64 -7.38 32.62 -17.79
N ALA A 65 -6.07 32.48 -17.98
CA ALA A 65 -5.51 31.40 -18.79
C ALA A 65 -5.86 30.02 -18.24
N PHE A 66 -5.80 29.82 -16.92
CA PHE A 66 -6.22 28.57 -16.28
C PHE A 66 -7.70 28.27 -16.47
N VAL A 67 -8.57 29.27 -16.31
CA VAL A 67 -10.02 29.13 -16.52
C VAL A 67 -10.32 28.68 -17.95
N VAL A 68 -9.67 29.29 -18.95
CA VAL A 68 -9.83 28.90 -20.36
C VAL A 68 -9.29 27.49 -20.61
N ALA A 69 -8.08 27.19 -20.14
CA ALA A 69 -7.45 25.88 -20.33
C ALA A 69 -8.28 24.73 -19.72
N ARG A 70 -8.89 24.99 -18.56
CA ARG A 70 -9.75 24.02 -17.85
C ARG A 70 -11.20 24.01 -18.32
N ARG A 71 -11.54 24.88 -19.29
CA ARG A 71 -12.88 25.01 -19.86
C ARG A 71 -13.95 25.24 -18.79
N ILE A 72 -13.64 26.05 -17.79
CA ILE A 72 -14.58 26.41 -16.72
C ILE A 72 -15.58 27.41 -17.32
N ALA A 73 -16.87 27.08 -17.22
CA ALA A 73 -17.93 27.94 -17.71
C ALA A 73 -18.08 29.17 -16.81
N VAL A 74 -17.56 30.31 -17.25
CA VAL A 74 -17.74 31.59 -16.55
C VAL A 74 -19.06 32.21 -16.99
N LYS A 75 -19.83 32.76 -16.05
CA LYS A 75 -21.02 33.56 -16.36
C LYS A 75 -20.58 34.91 -16.95
N GLY A 76 -20.39 34.96 -18.27
CA GLY A 76 -19.94 36.15 -19.01
C GLY A 76 -18.54 35.98 -19.60
N GLU A 77 -17.93 37.09 -20.01
CA GLU A 77 -16.55 37.12 -20.51
C GLU A 77 -15.58 37.02 -19.33
N ALA A 78 -14.68 36.02 -19.35
CA ALA A 78 -13.66 35.82 -18.31
C ALA A 78 -12.76 37.06 -18.10
N GLU A 79 -12.62 37.92 -19.12
CA GLU A 79 -11.89 39.18 -19.03
C GLU A 79 -12.52 40.17 -18.03
N LYS A 80 -13.85 40.14 -17.87
CA LYS A 80 -14.57 41.06 -16.99
C LYS A 80 -14.80 40.49 -15.58
N THR A 81 -14.48 39.22 -15.37
CA THR A 81 -14.67 38.56 -14.08
C THR A 81 -13.63 39.06 -13.07
N PRO A 82 -14.08 39.51 -11.87
CA PRO A 82 -13.17 39.90 -10.80
C PRO A 82 -12.20 38.78 -10.44
N ARG A 83 -10.97 39.15 -10.06
CA ARG A 83 -9.89 38.21 -9.69
C ARG A 83 -10.34 37.19 -8.64
N GLU A 84 -11.01 37.65 -7.58
CA GLU A 84 -11.50 36.79 -6.50
C GLU A 84 -12.47 35.72 -7.01
N GLN A 85 -13.37 36.08 -7.93
CA GLN A 85 -14.30 35.12 -8.53
C GLN A 85 -13.59 34.09 -9.42
N LEU A 86 -12.49 34.47 -10.09
CA LEU A 86 -11.69 33.52 -10.88
C LEU A 86 -11.01 32.50 -9.95
N ILE A 87 -10.45 32.97 -8.82
CA ILE A 87 -9.84 32.11 -7.80
C ILE A 87 -10.89 31.14 -7.25
N ASP A 88 -12.03 31.65 -6.78
CA ASP A 88 -13.11 30.83 -6.22
C ASP A 88 -13.59 29.75 -7.21
N GLN A 89 -13.70 30.08 -8.50
CA GLN A 89 -14.10 29.13 -9.53
C GLN A 89 -13.04 28.06 -9.80
N LEU A 90 -11.76 28.45 -9.81
CA LEU A 90 -10.65 27.51 -9.98
C LEU A 90 -10.52 26.57 -8.78
N GLU A 91 -10.62 27.10 -7.57
CA GLU A 91 -10.58 26.33 -6.32
C GLU A 91 -11.76 25.36 -6.23
N ALA A 92 -12.98 25.83 -6.49
CA ALA A 92 -14.17 24.97 -6.52
C ALA A 92 -14.04 23.85 -7.57
N ARG A 93 -13.41 24.14 -8.72
CA ARG A 93 -13.16 23.12 -9.75
C ARG A 93 -12.11 22.10 -9.31
N ASP A 94 -11.13 22.50 -8.51
CA ASP A 94 -10.11 21.61 -7.94
C ASP A 94 -10.66 20.73 -6.80
N GLU A 95 -11.70 21.19 -6.09
CA GLU A 95 -12.39 20.40 -5.07
C GLU A 95 -13.21 19.24 -5.67
N GLU A 96 -13.60 19.37 -6.93
CA GLU A 96 -14.30 18.32 -7.69
C GLU A 96 -13.47 17.82 -8.88
N PRO A 97 -12.34 17.13 -8.62
CA PRO A 97 -11.46 16.68 -9.68
C PRO A 97 -12.17 15.68 -10.58
N GLN A 98 -12.46 16.10 -11.81
CA GLN A 98 -13.02 15.23 -12.84
C GLN A 98 -11.88 14.62 -13.65
N PHE A 99 -11.42 13.45 -13.23
CA PHE A 99 -10.41 12.70 -13.98
C PHE A 99 -11.05 11.70 -14.94
N THR A 100 -11.89 12.21 -15.86
CA THR A 100 -12.66 11.40 -16.80
C THR A 100 -11.82 10.76 -17.90
N LYS A 101 -10.59 11.24 -18.10
CA LYS A 101 -9.71 10.87 -19.22
C LYS A 101 -8.46 10.10 -18.80
N SER A 102 -8.45 9.55 -17.59
CA SER A 102 -7.31 8.79 -17.07
C SER A 102 -6.92 7.64 -18.00
N LEU A 103 -7.93 6.93 -18.51
CA LEU A 103 -7.78 5.79 -19.40
C LEU A 103 -7.61 6.19 -20.88
N ASP A 104 -7.79 7.47 -21.22
CA ASP A 104 -7.51 7.97 -22.57
C ASP A 104 -5.99 8.13 -22.80
N LEU A 105 -5.20 8.19 -21.73
CA LEU A 105 -3.74 8.18 -21.82
C LEU A 105 -3.25 6.80 -22.28
N PRO A 106 -2.20 6.70 -23.12
CA PRO A 106 -1.55 5.42 -23.41
C PRO A 106 -1.08 4.71 -22.13
N ALA A 107 -1.05 3.38 -22.18
CA ALA A 107 -0.68 2.56 -21.02
C ALA A 107 0.71 2.91 -20.48
N GLU A 108 1.68 3.22 -21.34
CA GLU A 108 3.04 3.58 -20.91
C GLU A 108 3.03 4.87 -20.05
N MET A 109 2.20 5.84 -20.44
CA MET A 109 2.08 7.10 -19.70
C MET A 109 1.35 6.91 -18.37
N ARG A 110 0.31 6.06 -18.34
CA ARG A 110 -0.37 5.70 -17.08
C ARG A 110 0.58 5.02 -16.11
N ASN A 111 1.31 4.01 -16.58
CA ASN A 111 2.29 3.28 -15.79
C ASN A 111 3.35 4.23 -15.20
N ARG A 112 3.84 5.18 -16.01
CA ARG A 112 4.80 6.17 -15.52
C ARG A 112 4.25 7.05 -14.40
N VAL A 113 2.99 7.45 -14.48
CA VAL A 113 2.32 8.19 -13.39
C VAL A 113 2.19 7.32 -12.14
N TYR A 114 1.87 6.03 -12.30
CA TYR A 114 1.75 5.10 -11.18
C TYR A 114 3.09 4.84 -10.48
N GLU A 115 4.17 4.66 -11.24
CA GLU A 115 5.52 4.55 -10.71
C GLU A 115 5.91 5.78 -9.88
N LEU A 116 5.66 6.98 -10.41
CA LEU A 116 5.95 8.23 -9.69
C LEU A 116 5.10 8.35 -8.42
N TYR A 117 3.85 7.89 -8.45
CA TYR A 117 2.99 7.84 -7.28
C TYR A 117 3.53 6.89 -6.21
N PHE A 118 3.90 5.66 -6.57
CA PHE A 118 4.43 4.68 -5.62
C PHE A 118 5.81 5.08 -5.08
N ALA A 119 6.65 5.69 -5.91
CA ALA A 119 7.94 6.23 -5.48
C ALA A 119 7.83 7.41 -4.50
N SER A 120 6.64 7.99 -4.33
CA SER A 120 6.40 9.07 -3.36
C SER A 120 6.07 8.55 -1.96
N PHE A 121 5.84 7.25 -1.79
CA PHE A 121 5.56 6.68 -0.47
C PHE A 121 6.82 6.64 0.39
N GLU A 122 6.62 6.85 1.69
CA GLU A 122 7.71 6.73 2.66
C GLU A 122 8.11 5.25 2.83
N ASP A 123 9.41 4.98 2.73
CA ASP A 123 9.97 3.64 2.94
C ASP A 123 10.54 3.49 4.38
N PRO A 124 10.34 2.34 5.05
CA PRO A 124 9.50 1.21 4.63
C PRO A 124 8.02 1.38 5.01
N ILE A 125 7.12 0.84 4.17
CA ILE A 125 5.68 0.77 4.45
C ILE A 125 5.40 -0.39 5.40
N TRP A 126 4.84 -0.09 6.56
CA TRP A 126 4.47 -1.08 7.57
C TRP A 126 3.01 -1.51 7.42
N VAL A 127 2.79 -2.82 7.28
CA VAL A 127 1.46 -3.43 7.12
C VAL A 127 0.70 -2.80 5.92
N PRO A 128 1.15 -3.02 4.68
CA PRO A 128 0.61 -2.31 3.52
C PRO A 128 -0.85 -2.72 3.22
N ALA A 129 -1.80 -1.84 3.45
CA ALA A 129 -3.13 -1.95 2.82
C ALA A 129 -3.05 -1.44 1.38
N PRO A 130 -3.63 -2.09 0.35
CA PRO A 130 -3.55 -1.60 -1.03
C PRO A 130 -4.04 -0.15 -1.16
N PRO A 131 -3.26 0.76 -1.78
CA PRO A 131 -3.60 2.17 -1.80
C PRO A 131 -4.86 2.41 -2.64
N PRO A 132 -5.59 3.53 -2.44
CA PRO A 132 -6.88 3.79 -3.09
C PRO A 132 -6.82 3.70 -4.61
N LEU A 133 -5.68 4.09 -5.22
CA LEU A 133 -5.44 3.99 -6.66
C LEU A 133 -5.72 2.57 -7.20
N THR A 134 -5.34 1.53 -6.45
CA THR A 134 -5.54 0.11 -6.83
C THR A 134 -6.99 -0.37 -6.68
N GLN A 135 -7.90 0.51 -6.25
CA GLN A 135 -9.31 0.19 -5.97
C GLN A 135 -10.29 0.96 -6.87
N VAL A 136 -9.82 1.97 -7.62
CA VAL A 136 -10.68 2.86 -8.41
C VAL A 136 -11.36 2.14 -9.58
N SER A 137 -10.64 1.24 -10.27
CA SER A 137 -11.20 0.44 -11.36
C SER A 137 -10.43 -0.87 -11.53
N GLN A 138 -11.05 -1.87 -12.16
CA GLN A 138 -10.40 -3.15 -12.44
C GLN A 138 -9.18 -2.99 -13.36
N VAL A 139 -9.28 -2.13 -14.39
CA VAL A 139 -8.17 -1.88 -15.33
C VAL A 139 -6.98 -1.27 -14.58
N ILE A 140 -7.20 -0.18 -13.83
CA ILE A 140 -6.14 0.46 -13.05
C ILE A 140 -5.57 -0.52 -12.03
N ARG A 141 -6.40 -1.31 -11.36
CA ARG A 141 -5.94 -2.31 -10.39
C ARG A 141 -4.99 -3.32 -11.02
N THR A 142 -5.33 -3.86 -12.19
CA THR A 142 -4.49 -4.84 -12.89
C THR A 142 -3.14 -4.22 -13.29
N GLU A 143 -3.13 -2.95 -13.70
CA GLU A 143 -1.89 -2.23 -14.05
C GLU A 143 -1.03 -1.91 -12.84
N THR A 144 -1.65 -1.52 -11.72
CA THR A 144 -0.96 -0.89 -10.59
C THR A 144 -0.56 -1.84 -9.48
N ILE A 145 -1.28 -2.96 -9.27
CA ILE A 145 -1.04 -3.81 -8.10
C ILE A 145 0.36 -4.44 -8.13
N GLY A 146 0.84 -4.87 -9.30
CA GLY A 146 2.19 -5.40 -9.46
C GLY A 146 3.25 -4.34 -9.20
N MET A 147 3.05 -3.13 -9.74
CA MET A 147 3.97 -2.00 -9.55
C MET A 147 4.06 -1.58 -8.09
N PHE A 148 2.94 -1.58 -7.35
CA PHE A 148 2.95 -1.27 -5.93
C PHE A 148 3.87 -2.21 -5.16
N TYR A 149 3.74 -3.51 -5.37
CA TYR A 149 4.57 -4.48 -4.66
C TYR A 149 6.01 -4.57 -5.18
N SER A 150 6.28 -4.13 -6.41
CA SER A 150 7.64 -4.11 -6.97
C SER A 150 8.41 -2.81 -6.69
N SER A 151 7.71 -1.70 -6.44
CA SER A 151 8.33 -0.36 -6.35
C SER A 151 8.41 0.18 -4.93
N CYS A 152 7.71 -0.44 -3.97
CA CYS A 152 7.71 -0.01 -2.57
C CYS A 152 8.49 -0.99 -1.69
N THR A 153 9.14 -0.48 -0.64
CA THR A 153 9.77 -1.33 0.37
C THR A 153 8.78 -1.60 1.50
N PHE A 154 8.65 -2.86 1.91
CA PHE A 154 7.76 -3.26 3.00
C PHE A 154 8.54 -3.74 4.21
N GLY A 155 8.17 -3.21 5.38
CA GLY A 155 8.70 -3.67 6.66
C GLY A 155 7.82 -4.76 7.27
N ILE A 156 8.43 -5.83 7.77
CA ILE A 156 7.73 -6.90 8.49
C ILE A 156 8.16 -6.88 9.96
N ILE A 157 7.19 -6.66 10.86
CA ILE A 157 7.41 -6.79 12.30
C ILE A 157 7.02 -8.20 12.70
N CYS A 158 8.00 -9.01 13.07
CA CYS A 158 7.77 -10.31 13.67
C CYS A 158 7.74 -10.15 15.19
N HIS A 159 6.57 -10.37 15.80
CA HIS A 159 6.48 -10.44 17.26
C HIS A 159 6.90 -11.85 17.70
N ASP A 160 8.06 -11.96 18.32
CA ASP A 160 8.40 -13.17 19.06
C ASP A 160 7.65 -13.16 20.40
N ASN A 161 6.61 -14.00 20.48
CA ASN A 161 5.81 -14.15 21.71
C ASN A 161 6.61 -14.76 22.88
N ASN A 162 7.82 -15.28 22.62
CA ASN A 162 8.70 -15.86 23.63
C ASN A 162 9.82 -14.91 24.10
N CYS A 163 9.97 -13.72 23.50
CA CYS A 163 10.89 -12.69 23.99
C CYS A 163 10.35 -12.04 25.28
N ARG A 164 10.54 -12.71 26.42
CA ARG A 164 10.24 -12.17 27.75
C ARG A 164 11.17 -11.03 28.19
N ASP A 165 12.19 -10.72 27.40
CA ASP A 165 13.36 -9.98 27.86
C ASP A 165 13.57 -8.66 27.10
N GLY A 166 12.52 -7.85 26.93
CA GLY A 166 12.64 -6.43 26.55
C GLY A 166 13.45 -6.10 25.29
N SER A 167 13.77 -7.08 24.45
CA SER A 167 14.59 -6.90 23.26
C SER A 167 13.79 -6.19 22.18
N GLU A 168 14.41 -5.19 21.54
CA GLU A 168 13.79 -4.45 20.44
C GLU A 168 13.42 -5.39 19.27
N PRO A 169 12.29 -5.15 18.58
CA PRO A 169 11.87 -5.95 17.44
C PRO A 169 12.92 -5.91 16.32
N PHE A 170 13.18 -7.06 15.72
CA PHE A 170 14.06 -7.18 14.55
C PHE A 170 13.35 -6.64 13.29
N ASP A 171 14.04 -5.77 12.54
CA ASP A 171 13.58 -5.24 11.25
C ASP A 171 14.10 -6.11 10.10
N TYR A 172 13.19 -6.80 9.40
CA TYR A 172 13.51 -7.57 8.21
C TYR A 172 13.03 -6.84 6.95
N ARG A 173 13.96 -6.62 6.01
CA ARG A 173 13.67 -6.09 4.66
C ARG A 173 13.59 -7.24 3.66
N VAL A 174 12.42 -7.44 3.05
CA VAL A 174 12.25 -8.44 1.99
C VAL A 174 12.48 -7.77 0.63
N SER A 175 13.43 -8.29 -0.17
CA SER A 175 13.82 -7.69 -1.46
C SER A 175 12.89 -8.07 -2.62
N ASP A 176 12.87 -7.21 -3.65
CA ASP A 176 11.98 -7.13 -4.82
C ASP A 176 11.71 -8.43 -5.60
N SER A 177 12.58 -9.43 -5.51
CA SER A 177 12.48 -10.65 -6.33
C SER A 177 11.29 -11.56 -5.98
N TRP A 178 10.79 -11.50 -4.74
CA TRP A 178 9.74 -12.41 -4.26
C TRP A 178 8.31 -11.96 -4.61
N TRP A 179 8.08 -10.65 -4.72
CA TRP A 179 6.76 -10.10 -4.99
C TRP A 179 6.31 -10.28 -6.44
N MET A 180 7.26 -10.26 -7.39
CA MET A 180 6.97 -10.52 -8.81
C MET A 180 6.44 -11.94 -9.05
N PHE A 181 6.95 -12.92 -8.31
CA PHE A 181 6.51 -14.32 -8.40
C PHE A 181 5.06 -14.52 -7.93
N LEU A 182 4.65 -13.80 -6.88
CA LEU A 182 3.27 -13.86 -6.36
C LEU A 182 2.29 -13.03 -7.20
N GLY A 183 2.75 -11.94 -7.82
CA GLY A 183 1.95 -11.05 -8.66
C GLY A 183 1.47 -11.68 -9.97
N GLU A 184 2.31 -12.45 -10.67
CA GLU A 184 1.94 -13.08 -11.96
C GLU A 184 0.83 -14.15 -11.83
N HIS A 185 0.61 -14.71 -10.64
CA HIS A 185 -0.27 -15.87 -10.43
C HIS A 185 -1.51 -15.53 -9.58
N SER A 186 -1.79 -14.24 -9.38
CA SER A 186 -2.79 -13.72 -8.45
C SER A 186 -4.18 -13.51 -9.08
N GLN A 187 -4.99 -14.57 -9.24
CA GLN A 187 -6.45 -14.41 -9.33
C GLN A 187 -7.15 -14.45 -7.96
N LYS A 188 -6.44 -14.78 -6.88
CA LYS A 188 -7.00 -14.93 -5.52
C LYS A 188 -6.05 -14.33 -4.48
N VAL A 189 -6.16 -13.02 -4.27
CA VAL A 189 -5.39 -12.23 -3.29
C VAL A 189 -5.37 -12.89 -1.89
N ASN A 190 -6.49 -13.49 -1.46
CA ASN A 190 -6.60 -14.17 -0.17
C ASN A 190 -5.75 -15.46 -0.04
N GLN A 191 -5.35 -16.07 -1.16
CA GLN A 191 -4.46 -17.25 -1.12
C GLN A 191 -2.99 -16.83 -1.01
N ILE A 192 -2.64 -15.67 -1.56
CA ILE A 192 -1.29 -15.11 -1.51
C ILE A 192 -0.98 -14.58 -0.12
N GLU A 193 -1.91 -13.88 0.54
CA GLU A 193 -1.73 -13.50 1.95
C GLU A 193 -1.48 -14.72 2.86
N ARG A 194 -2.21 -15.82 2.65
CA ARG A 194 -2.01 -17.07 3.39
C ARG A 194 -0.68 -17.73 3.07
N LEU A 195 -0.25 -17.70 1.80
CA LEU A 195 1.04 -18.23 1.38
C LEU A 195 2.20 -17.40 1.93
N ILE A 196 2.12 -16.07 1.91
CA ILE A 196 3.13 -15.16 2.47
C ILE A 196 3.24 -15.36 3.98
N ILE A 197 2.12 -15.37 4.70
CA ILE A 197 2.14 -15.61 6.16
C ILE A 197 2.78 -16.98 6.44
N ARG A 198 2.40 -18.02 5.68
CA ARG A 198 2.91 -19.38 5.88
C ARG A 198 4.38 -19.54 5.49
N PHE A 199 4.84 -18.91 4.40
CA PHE A 199 6.23 -18.95 3.96
C PHE A 199 7.14 -18.09 4.84
N SER A 200 6.70 -16.92 5.28
CA SER A 200 7.44 -16.11 6.26
C SER A 200 7.59 -16.87 7.58
N TYR A 201 6.58 -17.64 8.00
CA TYR A 201 6.71 -18.56 9.13
C TYR A 201 7.73 -19.68 8.87
N CYS A 202 7.74 -20.30 7.69
CA CYS A 202 8.72 -21.35 7.35
C CYS A 202 10.16 -20.81 7.24
N PHE A 203 10.36 -19.63 6.65
CA PHE A 203 11.68 -19.01 6.51
C PHE A 203 12.24 -18.56 7.86
N MET A 204 11.38 -18.08 8.76
CA MET A 204 11.77 -17.79 10.15
C MET A 204 12.18 -19.04 10.92
N LEU A 205 11.56 -20.20 10.67
CA LEU A 205 11.95 -21.45 11.32
C LEU A 205 13.35 -21.92 10.86
N GLU A 206 13.68 -21.76 9.57
CA GLU A 206 15.01 -22.15 9.05
C GLU A 206 16.14 -21.25 9.57
N HIS A 207 15.93 -19.93 9.70
CA HIS A 207 16.96 -19.02 10.23
C HIS A 207 17.06 -19.04 11.77
N HIS A 208 16.07 -19.60 12.46
CA HIS A 208 16.10 -19.82 13.91
C HIS A 208 16.93 -21.07 14.27
N GLU A 209 17.03 -22.08 13.39
CA GLU A 209 17.90 -23.24 13.59
C GLU A 209 19.40 -22.90 13.48
N ASP A 210 19.77 -21.94 12.64
CA ASP A 210 21.17 -21.49 12.52
C ASP A 210 21.64 -20.64 13.70
N CYS A 211 20.72 -20.10 14.51
CA CYS A 211 21.06 -19.26 15.67
C CYS A 211 21.11 -20.00 17.02
N LEU A 212 20.60 -21.24 17.12
CA LEU A 212 20.58 -22.00 18.38
C LEU A 212 21.25 -23.35 18.24
N GLY A 213 22.58 -23.35 18.42
CA GLY A 213 23.27 -24.53 18.89
C GLY A 213 22.68 -24.94 20.25
N GLN A 214 21.94 -26.05 20.25
CA GLN A 214 21.34 -26.74 21.40
C GLN A 214 20.13 -26.06 22.04
N THR A 215 18.92 -26.55 21.73
CA THR A 215 18.02 -27.23 22.70
C THR A 215 16.69 -27.56 21.99
N VAL A 216 16.33 -28.84 21.98
CA VAL A 216 15.04 -29.35 21.50
C VAL A 216 13.92 -28.83 22.42
N MET A 217 12.98 -28.07 21.89
CA MET A 217 11.66 -27.90 22.52
C MET A 217 10.53 -28.01 21.50
N SER A 218 9.67 -28.99 21.77
CA SER A 218 8.36 -29.16 21.15
C SER A 218 7.43 -28.02 21.59
N MET A 219 6.64 -27.46 20.67
CA MET A 219 5.54 -26.55 21.01
C MET A 219 4.25 -26.94 20.27
N THR A 220 3.24 -27.25 21.08
CA THR A 220 1.85 -27.49 20.71
C THR A 220 1.13 -26.18 20.41
N ALA A 221 0.36 -26.16 19.32
CA ALA A 221 -0.48 -25.03 18.93
C ALA A 221 -1.69 -24.89 19.87
N LYS A 222 -1.83 -23.72 20.52
CA LYS A 222 -3.10 -23.23 21.06
C LYS A 222 -3.35 -21.80 20.55
N SER A 223 -4.61 -21.58 20.18
CA SER A 223 -5.17 -20.47 19.40
C SER A 223 -5.27 -19.13 20.15
N VAL A 224 -5.39 -18.05 19.36
CA VAL A 224 -6.19 -16.86 19.69
C VAL A 224 -7.02 -16.45 18.46
N ALA A 225 -8.21 -15.93 18.72
CA ALA A 225 -9.45 -15.97 17.94
C ALA A 225 -9.54 -15.08 16.68
N PHE A 226 -10.19 -15.64 15.66
CA PHE A 226 -11.16 -14.97 14.78
C PHE A 226 -12.48 -15.77 14.84
N GLU A 227 -13.62 -15.12 14.60
CA GLU A 227 -14.98 -15.68 14.71
C GLU A 227 -15.16 -17.06 14.03
N PRO A 228 -16.01 -17.95 14.58
CA PRO A 228 -16.03 -19.36 14.23
C PRO A 228 -16.66 -19.59 12.86
N CYS A 229 -15.83 -19.91 11.86
CA CYS A 229 -16.27 -20.74 10.76
C CYS A 229 -16.37 -22.17 11.32
N GLN A 230 -17.51 -22.84 11.08
CA GLN A 230 -17.85 -24.18 11.60
C GLN A 230 -16.63 -25.08 11.79
N ASP A 231 -16.48 -25.61 13.00
CA ASP A 231 -15.42 -26.52 13.39
C ASP A 231 -15.39 -27.74 12.46
N PHE A 232 -14.45 -27.74 11.52
CA PHE A 232 -13.97 -28.98 10.92
C PHE A 232 -12.98 -29.60 11.92
N GLU A 233 -13.50 -30.48 12.79
CA GLU A 233 -12.66 -31.41 13.54
C GLU A 233 -12.01 -32.40 12.56
N LEU A 234 -10.87 -32.01 11.99
CA LEU A 234 -9.99 -32.94 11.30
C LEU A 234 -9.25 -33.75 12.38
N SER A 235 -9.81 -34.91 12.74
CA SER A 235 -9.28 -35.79 13.80
C SER A 235 -7.96 -36.48 13.44
N ASP A 236 -7.35 -36.15 12.30
CA ASP A 236 -6.07 -36.72 11.89
C ASP A 236 -5.27 -35.69 11.09
N ARG A 237 -4.46 -34.88 11.79
CA ARG A 237 -3.52 -33.92 11.17
C ARG A 237 -2.24 -34.59 10.66
N GLY A 238 -1.95 -35.81 11.12
CA GLY A 238 -0.72 -36.54 10.77
C GLY A 238 -0.48 -36.71 9.26
N PRO A 239 -1.51 -36.95 8.44
CA PRO A 239 -1.35 -37.06 6.99
C PRO A 239 -1.03 -35.72 6.30
N LEU A 240 -1.61 -34.61 6.76
CA LEU A 240 -1.34 -33.28 6.20
C LEU A 240 0.07 -32.81 6.55
N ASP A 241 0.47 -32.99 7.80
CA ASP A 241 1.81 -32.63 8.28
C ASP A 241 2.90 -33.41 7.53
N LYS A 242 2.70 -34.73 7.33
CA LYS A 242 3.61 -35.55 6.48
C LYS A 242 3.67 -35.08 5.03
N THR A 243 2.56 -34.59 4.49
CA THR A 243 2.52 -34.07 3.11
C THR A 243 3.31 -32.77 3.00
N ILE A 244 3.17 -31.88 4.00
CA ILE A 244 3.92 -30.63 4.09
C ILE A 244 5.41 -30.91 4.23
N ASP A 245 5.80 -31.80 5.14
CA ASP A 245 7.20 -32.18 5.36
C ASP A 245 7.83 -32.77 4.08
N GLY A 246 7.07 -33.60 3.35
CA GLY A 246 7.51 -34.15 2.07
C GLY A 246 7.72 -33.07 0.99
N VAL A 247 6.85 -32.07 0.92
CA VAL A 247 6.96 -30.93 -0.01
C VAL A 247 8.16 -30.05 0.35
N VAL A 248 8.37 -29.79 1.64
CA VAL A 248 9.52 -29.02 2.13
C VAL A 248 10.83 -29.75 1.81
N GLN A 249 10.90 -31.07 2.01
CA GLN A 249 12.08 -31.85 1.67
C GLN A 249 12.36 -31.85 0.15
N GLN A 250 11.33 -32.01 -0.68
CA GLN A 250 11.48 -31.94 -2.14
C GLN A 250 11.97 -30.56 -2.62
N LEU A 251 11.54 -29.49 -1.97
CA LEU A 251 12.03 -28.14 -2.23
C LEU A 251 13.51 -27.99 -1.82
N LYS A 252 13.91 -28.54 -0.67
CA LYS A 252 15.31 -28.55 -0.22
C LYS A 252 16.20 -29.27 -1.22
N ASP A 253 15.84 -30.50 -1.59
CA ASP A 253 16.62 -31.31 -2.54
C ASP A 253 16.74 -30.62 -3.92
N ALA A 254 15.65 -30.02 -4.41
CA ALA A 254 15.65 -29.31 -5.70
C ALA A 254 16.45 -27.99 -5.68
N THR A 255 16.53 -27.34 -4.52
CA THR A 255 17.31 -26.11 -4.30
C THR A 255 18.80 -26.42 -4.23
N GLU A 256 19.19 -27.47 -3.51
CA GLU A 256 20.58 -27.94 -3.44
C GLU A 256 21.12 -28.36 -4.81
N ASP A 257 20.28 -29.01 -5.63
CA ASP A 257 20.62 -29.42 -6.99
C ASP A 257 20.59 -28.29 -8.04
N ARG A 258 20.23 -27.04 -7.65
CA ARG A 258 19.99 -25.89 -8.57
C ARG A 258 19.02 -26.21 -9.71
N ARG A 259 18.05 -27.10 -9.47
CA ARG A 259 17.13 -27.67 -10.47
C ARG A 259 15.69 -27.17 -10.32
N LEU A 260 15.50 -25.98 -9.77
CA LEU A 260 14.18 -25.35 -9.73
C LEU A 260 13.89 -24.69 -11.08
N ASP A 261 13.59 -25.51 -12.09
CA ASP A 261 12.92 -25.02 -13.29
C ASP A 261 11.41 -24.86 -13.02
N HIS A 262 10.77 -24.04 -13.86
CA HIS A 262 9.34 -23.72 -13.75
C HIS A 262 8.45 -24.98 -13.70
N LYS A 263 8.86 -26.08 -14.35
CA LYS A 263 8.09 -27.31 -14.41
C LYS A 263 8.05 -28.03 -13.05
N ASN A 264 9.17 -28.02 -12.31
CA ASN A 264 9.26 -28.63 -10.99
C ASN A 264 8.44 -27.85 -9.94
N ILE A 265 8.47 -26.52 -10.01
CA ILE A 265 7.68 -25.65 -9.12
C ILE A 265 6.18 -25.85 -9.36
N MET A 266 5.74 -25.89 -10.62
CA MET A 266 4.33 -26.11 -10.95
C MET A 266 3.84 -27.51 -10.58
N ALA A 267 4.70 -28.54 -10.68
CA ALA A 267 4.38 -29.88 -10.20
C ALA A 267 4.17 -29.91 -8.67
N LEU A 268 5.00 -29.19 -7.91
CA LEU A 268 4.87 -29.05 -6.45
C LEU A 268 3.57 -28.33 -6.07
N ILE A 269 3.25 -27.20 -6.72
CA ILE A 269 2.02 -26.44 -6.47
C ILE A 269 0.78 -27.28 -6.79
N THR A 270 0.80 -28.00 -7.92
CA THR A 270 -0.29 -28.91 -8.32
C THR A 270 -0.45 -30.07 -7.34
N GLY A 271 0.66 -30.62 -6.85
CA GLY A 271 0.67 -31.65 -5.81
C GLY A 271 0.02 -31.17 -4.51
N MET A 272 0.40 -29.99 -4.02
CA MET A 272 -0.21 -29.39 -2.83
C MET A 272 -1.71 -29.14 -2.99
N GLN A 273 -2.14 -28.64 -4.16
CA GLN A 273 -3.56 -28.40 -4.43
C GLN A 273 -4.36 -29.71 -4.47
N ASN A 274 -3.81 -30.75 -5.09
CA ASN A 274 -4.48 -32.06 -5.14
C ASN A 274 -4.57 -32.71 -3.76
N SER A 275 -3.51 -32.60 -2.94
CA SER A 275 -3.54 -33.08 -1.55
C SER A 275 -4.56 -32.32 -0.71
N LEU A 276 -4.64 -31.00 -0.85
CA LEU A 276 -5.63 -30.18 -0.15
C LEU A 276 -7.07 -30.46 -0.59
N ASN A 277 -7.31 -30.79 -1.86
CA ASN A 277 -8.63 -31.15 -2.38
C ASN A 277 -9.05 -32.58 -2.00
N ALA A 278 -8.12 -33.41 -1.54
CA ALA A 278 -8.39 -34.79 -1.12
C ALA A 278 -8.81 -34.89 0.36
N TYR A 279 -8.77 -33.78 1.11
CA TYR A 279 -9.26 -33.63 2.49
C TYR A 279 -10.47 -32.70 2.52
#